data_AF-A0A1M6P6V2-F1
#
_entry.id   AF-A0A1M6P6V2-F1
#
_cell.length_a   1.000
_cell.length_b   1.000
_cell.length_c   1.000
_cell.angle_alpha   90.00
_cell.angle_beta   90.00
_cell.angle_gamma   90.00
#
_symmetry.space_group_name_H-M   'P 1'
#
loop_
_entity.id
_entity.type
_entity.pdbx_description
1 polymer ?
#
loop_
_entity_poly.entity_id
_entity_poly.type
_entity_poly.pdbx_seq_one_letter_code
_entity_poly.pdbx_strand_id
1 'polypeptide(L)'
;MEIPYIVNARKDTGLNNSKIAIWLFLASEVMLFGGLFSSYIFLRIFADYPWPERALPVLPGLLNTFILIASSVTVVFAWAALKLRKWGMFVGNMSFTIICAAVFMVFKAYEYSAKFHHHAIQTQDYGIIEGHLHGENNYVVKSHEEDGKVIPFEVNISLSSYYDKYITSITEQAGEGALKLNAPFKVSVVENGQYSEQVLKFKTQDGNEVEAVAGTTLSFDLLQSAKAEYIKARTHNQELRAKLLRDAWAKLREDEAFKKRKAWESEVKAEVARIFEKELVADAKEQNMFLLENGNMTFSAEGEIKLDSGWGRMEGKKEGGDTKIALLDSTVLSGKAGDAGFHIGVDALDFRHLVMKAEEKGLDADALIEKSIYLKNDQLKQAWEAHKKYRAFFAEYLAEERGRDENGNAKYVPTAVDNYRVTWKQLVAYHKLDYDINEDNWQMAKGGPGTGEYANKERVYPTMIQGFTGANHKQDDFVAAFPEMHIHREDVRFDSVFSPKMNNYYAIYFTITGLHGLHVIGGAIVLGYYLFFGRKMYLSNPEWLANRVEVGGLFWHFVDLVWIFVFPIFYLM
;
A
#
# COMPACT_ATOMS: atom_id res chain seq x y z
N MET A 1 7.52 16.15 51.70
CA MET A 1 8.14 14.81 51.74
C MET A 1 9.16 14.77 50.61
N GLU A 2 10.45 14.82 50.92
CA GLU A 2 11.49 14.65 49.90
C GLU A 2 11.62 13.17 49.56
N ILE A 3 11.41 12.81 48.30
CA ILE A 3 11.61 11.44 47.85
C ILE A 3 13.13 11.19 47.76
N PRO A 4 13.67 10.17 48.43
CA PRO A 4 15.10 9.95 48.48
C PRO A 4 15.69 9.68 47.08
N TYR A 5 16.93 10.16 46.87
CA TYR A 5 17.74 9.97 45.65
C TYR A 5 17.18 10.59 44.35
N ILE A 6 16.28 11.57 44.44
CA ILE A 6 15.86 12.39 43.29
C ILE A 6 16.87 13.52 43.02
N VAL A 7 17.29 14.21 44.07
CA VAL A 7 18.21 15.38 43.97
C VAL A 7 19.63 14.98 44.35
N ASN A 8 19.80 14.23 45.44
CA ASN A 8 21.10 13.76 45.90
C ASN A 8 21.47 12.43 45.23
N ALA A 9 22.73 12.29 44.84
CA ALA A 9 23.26 11.04 44.33
C ALA A 9 23.21 9.93 45.39
N ARG A 10 23.01 8.70 44.93
CA ARG A 10 23.22 7.49 45.73
C ARG A 10 24.69 7.37 46.13
N LYS A 11 24.96 6.94 47.36
CA LYS A 11 26.33 6.79 47.88
C LYS A 11 27.10 5.65 47.20
N ASP A 12 26.37 4.63 46.79
CA ASP A 12 26.84 3.42 46.12
C ASP A 12 27.17 3.64 44.64
N THR A 13 26.29 4.31 43.89
CA THR A 13 26.45 4.48 42.43
C THR A 13 26.89 5.88 42.00
N GLY A 14 26.82 6.88 42.88
CA GLY A 14 27.08 8.28 42.52
C GLY A 14 26.02 8.90 41.58
N LEU A 15 24.93 8.18 41.29
CA LEU A 15 23.87 8.61 40.36
C LEU A 15 22.56 8.84 41.09
N ASN A 16 21.70 9.70 40.55
CA ASN A 16 20.33 9.85 41.02
C ASN A 16 19.42 8.80 40.34
N ASN A 17 18.24 8.55 40.93
CA ASN A 17 17.30 7.55 40.40
C ASN A 17 16.87 7.86 38.96
N SER A 18 16.70 9.14 38.61
CA SER A 18 16.30 9.56 37.26
C SER A 18 17.37 9.24 36.20
N LYS A 19 18.66 9.38 36.53
CA LYS A 19 19.76 9.02 35.64
C LYS A 19 19.83 7.51 35.42
N ILE A 20 19.65 6.71 36.47
CA ILE A 20 19.62 5.24 36.32
C ILE A 20 18.43 4.83 35.44
N ALA A 21 17.24 5.39 35.70
CA ALA A 21 16.05 5.10 34.93
C ALA A 21 16.20 5.45 33.44
N ILE A 22 16.77 6.63 33.13
CA ILE A 22 16.96 7.01 31.72
C ILE A 22 18.00 6.12 31.04
N TRP A 23 19.10 5.76 31.70
CA TRP A 23 20.08 4.85 31.11
C TRP A 23 19.51 3.46 30.82
N LEU A 24 18.67 2.93 31.71
CA LEU A 24 17.96 1.66 31.47
C LEU A 24 16.98 1.77 30.30
N PHE A 25 16.24 2.88 30.22
CA PHE A 25 15.34 3.14 29.10
C PHE A 25 16.09 3.30 27.77
N LEU A 26 17.21 4.03 27.76
CA LEU A 26 18.07 4.16 26.57
C LEU A 26 18.63 2.81 26.14
N ALA A 27 19.02 1.94 27.07
CA ALA A 27 19.45 0.59 26.74
C ALA A 27 18.35 -0.24 26.07
N SER A 28 17.09 -0.14 26.52
CA SER A 28 15.97 -0.81 25.84
C SER A 28 15.71 -0.26 24.45
N GLU A 29 15.84 1.06 24.25
CA GLU A 29 15.68 1.68 22.93
C GLU A 29 16.80 1.27 21.96
N VAL A 30 18.05 1.17 22.43
CA VAL A 30 19.16 0.61 21.62
C VAL A 30 18.83 -0.80 21.16
N MET A 31 18.25 -1.63 22.03
CA MET A 31 17.83 -2.99 21.64
C MET A 31 16.68 -2.98 20.63
N LEU A 32 15.70 -2.10 20.80
CA LEU A 32 14.55 -1.95 19.89
C LEU A 32 15.02 -1.55 18.48
N PHE A 33 15.76 -0.45 18.36
CA PHE A 33 16.28 0.01 17.07
C PHE A 33 17.34 -0.94 16.52
N GLY A 34 18.17 -1.56 17.36
CA GLY A 34 19.13 -2.58 16.94
C GLY A 34 18.47 -3.78 16.27
N GLY A 35 17.35 -4.26 16.80
CA GLY A 35 16.55 -5.32 16.18
C GLY A 35 15.95 -4.90 14.83
N LEU A 36 15.42 -3.67 14.75
CA LEU A 36 14.86 -3.14 13.50
C LEU A 36 15.93 -2.92 12.42
N PHE A 37 17.09 -2.36 12.77
CA PHE A 37 18.22 -2.19 11.85
C PHE A 37 18.77 -3.52 11.37
N SER A 38 18.92 -4.50 12.26
CA SER A 38 19.34 -5.85 11.89
C SER A 38 18.33 -6.48 10.92
N SER A 39 17.03 -6.33 11.18
CA SER A 39 15.98 -6.83 10.29
C SER A 39 16.06 -6.20 8.89
N TYR A 40 16.33 -4.90 8.79
CA TYR A 40 16.53 -4.23 7.50
C TYR A 40 17.73 -4.81 6.75
N ILE A 41 18.87 -4.99 7.43
CA ILE A 41 20.08 -5.53 6.82
C ILE A 41 19.82 -6.95 6.29
N PHE A 42 19.15 -7.81 7.07
CA PHE A 42 18.78 -9.15 6.64
C PHE A 42 17.84 -9.12 5.43
N LEU A 43 16.76 -8.34 5.48
CA LEU A 43 15.84 -8.22 4.35
C LEU A 43 16.55 -7.72 3.10
N ARG A 44 17.47 -6.77 3.24
CA ARG A 44 18.23 -6.23 2.11
C ARG A 44 19.19 -7.25 1.49
N ILE A 45 19.94 -8.01 2.30
CA ILE A 45 20.93 -8.98 1.80
C ILE A 45 20.26 -10.11 1.01
N PHE A 46 19.07 -10.53 1.45
CA PHE A 46 18.34 -11.65 0.85
C PHE A 46 17.18 -11.24 -0.05
N ALA A 47 16.98 -9.95 -0.29
CA ALA A 47 15.98 -9.50 -1.24
C ALA A 47 16.43 -9.79 -2.66
N ASP A 48 15.56 -10.46 -3.44
CA ASP A 48 15.67 -10.41 -4.89
C ASP A 48 15.50 -8.96 -5.35
N TYR A 49 16.38 -8.52 -6.24
CA TYR A 49 16.33 -7.18 -6.83
C TYR A 49 14.95 -6.94 -7.48
N PRO A 50 14.42 -5.70 -7.51
CA PRO A 50 14.96 -4.44 -7.02
C PRO A 50 14.68 -4.19 -5.53
N TRP A 51 15.77 -4.09 -4.75
CA TRP A 51 15.71 -3.32 -3.51
C TRP A 51 15.84 -1.83 -3.89
N PRO A 52 15.01 -0.91 -3.36
CA PRO A 52 15.12 0.51 -3.69
C PRO A 52 16.46 1.10 -3.25
N GLU A 53 17.43 1.18 -4.17
CA GLU A 53 18.72 1.82 -3.95
C GLU A 53 18.65 3.29 -4.29
N ARG A 54 19.03 4.18 -3.35
CA ARG A 54 19.02 5.64 -3.53
C ARG A 54 17.68 6.23 -3.97
N ALA A 55 16.57 5.57 -3.65
CA ALA A 55 15.23 6.05 -3.94
C ALA A 55 14.85 7.31 -3.13
N LEU A 56 15.60 7.59 -2.06
CA LEU A 56 15.40 8.74 -1.20
C LEU A 56 16.39 9.88 -1.53
N PRO A 57 15.92 11.14 -1.54
CA PRO A 57 16.79 12.27 -1.84
C PRO A 57 17.79 12.49 -0.69
N VAL A 58 19.08 12.33 -0.98
CA VAL A 58 20.17 12.39 0.01
C VAL A 58 20.27 13.76 0.69
N LEU A 59 20.12 14.85 -0.07
CA LEU A 59 20.32 16.20 0.44
C LEU A 59 19.29 16.62 1.53
N PRO A 60 17.97 16.44 1.35
CA PRO A 60 17.00 16.62 2.44
C PRO A 60 17.33 15.81 3.69
N GLY A 61 17.72 14.53 3.52
CA GLY A 61 18.15 13.68 4.62
C GLY A 61 19.37 14.25 5.35
N LEU A 62 20.37 14.73 4.59
CA LEU A 62 21.61 15.31 5.12
C LEU A 62 21.36 16.62 5.87
N LEU A 63 20.52 17.51 5.33
CA LEU A 63 20.14 18.76 6.00
C LEU A 63 19.44 18.47 7.34
N ASN A 64 18.52 17.50 7.35
CA ASN A 64 17.87 17.03 8.58
C ASN A 64 18.87 16.50 9.60
N THR A 65 19.89 15.76 9.16
CA THR A 65 20.97 15.28 10.03
C THR A 65 21.72 16.45 10.67
N PHE A 66 22.09 17.48 9.92
CA PHE A 66 22.74 18.67 10.48
C PHE A 66 21.83 19.45 11.43
N ILE A 67 20.53 19.57 11.13
CA ILE A 67 19.54 20.23 11.98
C ILE A 67 19.47 19.53 13.34
N LEU A 68 19.38 18.20 13.35
CA LEU A 68 19.32 17.42 14.59
C LEU A 68 20.61 17.50 15.40
N ILE A 69 21.78 17.34 14.76
CA ILE A 69 23.08 17.48 15.43
C ILE A 69 23.23 18.88 16.05
N ALA A 70 22.86 19.94 15.32
CA ALA A 70 22.88 21.31 15.84
C ALA A 70 21.94 21.47 17.05
N SER A 71 20.74 20.87 16.98
CA SER A 71 19.78 20.89 18.08
C SER A 71 20.34 20.23 19.35
N SER A 72 21.06 19.11 19.17
CA SER A 72 21.77 18.40 20.23
C SER A 72 22.73 19.30 21.00
N VAL A 73 23.58 20.02 20.27
CA VAL A 73 24.57 20.94 20.86
C VAL A 73 23.86 22.04 21.66
N THR A 74 22.75 22.56 21.16
CA THR A 74 22.00 23.60 21.87
C THR A 74 21.34 23.11 23.17
N VAL A 75 20.99 21.83 23.29
CA VAL A 75 20.51 21.27 24.57
C VAL A 75 21.61 21.28 25.63
N VAL A 76 22.85 20.96 25.26
CA VAL A 76 24.01 21.05 26.18
C VAL A 76 24.21 22.50 26.64
N PHE A 77 24.12 23.46 25.72
CA PHE A 77 24.22 24.89 26.06
C PHE A 77 23.05 25.37 26.92
N ALA A 78 21.84 24.86 26.71
CA ALA A 78 20.70 25.15 27.56
C ALA A 78 20.92 24.64 28.99
N TRP A 79 21.43 23.42 29.15
CA TRP A 79 21.83 22.88 30.45
C TRP A 79 22.95 23.71 31.11
N ALA A 80 24.00 24.05 30.38
CA ALA A 80 25.10 24.87 30.88
C ALA A 80 24.62 26.26 31.30
N ALA A 81 23.69 26.86 30.55
CA ALA A 81 23.08 28.14 30.90
C ALA A 81 22.31 28.07 32.23
N LEU A 82 21.63 26.95 32.53
CA LEU A 82 20.98 26.74 33.83
C LEU A 82 22.00 26.65 34.96
N LYS A 83 23.12 25.94 34.76
CA LYS A 83 24.22 25.86 35.74
C LYS A 83 24.89 27.22 35.99
N LEU A 84 25.02 28.04 34.95
CA LEU A 84 25.53 29.41 35.01
C LEU A 84 24.48 30.45 35.46
N ARG A 85 23.26 30.00 35.81
CA ARG A 85 22.13 30.84 36.25
C ARG A 85 21.71 31.92 35.23
N LYS A 86 21.87 31.63 33.94
CA LYS A 86 21.49 32.50 32.82
C LYS A 86 20.19 32.02 32.16
N TRP A 87 19.05 32.41 32.74
CA TRP A 87 17.72 32.01 32.25
C TRP A 87 17.47 32.40 30.78
N GLY A 88 17.85 33.60 30.37
CA GLY A 88 17.64 34.06 28.98
C GLY A 88 18.36 33.19 27.95
N MET A 89 19.57 32.73 28.26
CA MET A 89 20.33 31.81 27.40
C MET A 89 19.70 30.42 27.38
N PHE A 90 19.16 29.94 28.51
CA PHE A 90 18.39 28.69 28.54
C PHE A 90 17.18 28.77 27.59
N VAL A 91 16.38 29.83 27.69
CA VAL A 91 15.19 30.03 26.84
C VAL A 91 15.57 30.08 25.37
N GLY A 92 16.60 30.83 25.00
CA GLY A 92 17.05 30.94 23.61
C GLY A 92 17.49 29.60 23.02
N ASN A 93 18.39 28.88 23.70
CA ASN A 93 18.89 27.59 23.23
C ASN A 93 17.80 26.50 23.19
N MET A 94 16.94 26.46 24.20
CA MET A 94 15.85 25.47 24.26
C MET A 94 14.78 25.75 23.19
N SER A 95 14.45 27.02 22.94
CA SER A 95 13.53 27.40 21.85
C SER A 95 14.08 27.01 20.49
N PHE A 96 15.38 27.24 20.26
CA PHE A 96 16.04 26.81 19.03
C PHE A 96 15.94 25.30 18.82
N THR A 97 16.18 24.51 19.87
CA THR A 97 16.06 23.03 19.81
C THR A 97 14.65 22.61 19.35
N ILE A 98 13.60 23.20 19.94
CA ILE A 98 12.20 22.88 19.61
C ILE A 98 11.85 23.29 18.18
N ILE A 99 12.37 24.44 17.70
CA ILE A 99 12.18 24.87 16.31
C ILE A 99 12.85 23.87 15.36
N CYS A 100 14.08 23.44 15.63
CA CYS A 100 14.77 22.43 14.84
C CYS A 100 13.97 21.12 14.75
N ALA A 101 13.40 20.67 15.88
CA ALA A 101 12.52 19.51 15.91
C ALA A 101 11.28 19.67 15.02
N ALA A 102 10.63 20.84 15.08
CA ALA A 102 9.47 21.13 14.24
C ALA A 102 9.84 21.17 12.75
N VAL A 103 10.96 21.79 12.38
CA VAL A 103 11.47 21.83 10.99
C VAL A 103 11.74 20.42 10.48
N PHE A 104 12.42 19.59 11.28
CA PHE A 104 12.67 18.18 10.96
C PHE A 104 11.36 17.42 10.67
N MET A 105 10.35 17.58 11.54
CA MET A 105 9.05 16.92 11.37
C MET A 105 8.30 17.39 10.12
N VAL A 106 8.37 18.69 9.78
CA VAL A 106 7.76 19.23 8.56
C VAL A 106 8.42 18.64 7.30
N PHE A 107 9.76 18.59 7.26
CA PHE A 107 10.47 17.97 6.13
C PHE A 107 10.12 16.48 5.98
N LYS A 108 10.00 15.76 7.09
CA LYS A 108 9.57 14.35 7.08
C LYS A 108 8.14 14.17 6.61
N ALA A 109 7.22 15.00 7.08
CA ALA A 109 5.82 14.94 6.65
C ALA A 109 5.67 15.19 5.14
N TYR A 110 6.41 16.15 4.60
CA TYR A 110 6.44 16.42 3.17
C TYR A 110 6.99 15.23 2.37
N GLU A 111 8.14 14.68 2.78
CA GLU A 111 8.76 13.52 2.15
C GLU A 111 7.83 12.30 2.15
N TYR A 112 7.14 12.04 3.27
CA TYR A 112 6.16 10.95 3.37
C TYR A 112 4.99 11.14 2.42
N SER A 113 4.39 12.34 2.40
CA SER A 113 3.25 12.64 1.54
C SER A 113 3.60 12.43 0.08
N ALA A 114 4.79 12.85 -0.37
CA ALA A 114 5.22 12.66 -1.74
C ALA A 114 5.35 11.17 -2.10
N LYS A 115 5.77 10.31 -1.15
CA LYS A 115 6.01 8.88 -1.41
C LYS A 115 4.74 8.06 -1.55
N PHE A 116 3.67 8.35 -0.80
CA PHE A 116 2.42 7.58 -0.89
C PHE A 116 1.72 7.61 -2.26
N HIS A 117 2.08 8.57 -3.11
CA HIS A 117 1.53 8.73 -4.47
C HIS A 117 2.39 8.10 -5.58
N HIS A 118 3.58 7.59 -5.27
CA HIS A 118 4.45 6.96 -6.26
C HIS A 118 4.16 5.46 -6.38
N HIS A 119 4.24 4.97 -7.61
CA HIS A 119 4.04 3.59 -7.98
C HIS A 119 5.27 3.09 -8.76
N ALA A 120 5.68 1.85 -8.51
CA ALA A 120 6.66 1.15 -9.34
C ALA A 120 6.01 -0.10 -9.95
N ILE A 121 6.21 -0.27 -11.24
CA ILE A 121 5.75 -1.43 -11.99
C ILE A 121 6.98 -2.11 -12.57
N GLN A 122 7.13 -3.40 -12.29
CA GLN A 122 8.13 -4.27 -12.88
C GLN A 122 7.46 -5.19 -13.90
N THR A 123 8.06 -5.27 -15.08
CA THR A 123 7.57 -6.09 -16.19
C THR A 123 8.25 -7.45 -16.26
N GLN A 124 7.73 -8.36 -17.09
CA GLN A 124 8.24 -9.73 -17.23
C GLN A 124 9.71 -9.81 -17.68
N ASP A 125 10.19 -8.78 -18.40
CA ASP A 125 11.58 -8.60 -18.82
C ASP A 125 12.49 -8.03 -17.71
N TYR A 126 11.97 -7.85 -16.49
CA TYR A 126 12.64 -7.23 -15.34
C TYR A 126 12.93 -5.73 -15.47
N GLY A 127 12.46 -5.06 -16.53
CA GLY A 127 12.43 -3.60 -16.56
C GLY A 127 11.56 -3.06 -15.43
N ILE A 128 11.92 -1.89 -14.89
CA ILE A 128 11.11 -1.19 -13.90
C ILE A 128 10.82 0.23 -14.39
N ILE A 129 9.58 0.65 -14.18
CA ILE A 129 9.14 2.02 -14.37
C ILE A 129 8.59 2.56 -13.06
N GLU A 130 9.01 3.77 -12.69
CA GLU A 130 8.49 4.48 -11.50
C GLU A 130 7.70 5.69 -11.98
N GLY A 131 6.61 6.02 -11.28
CA GLY A 131 5.76 7.13 -11.68
C GLY A 131 4.51 7.31 -10.84
N HIS A 132 3.53 8.02 -11.40
CA HIS A 132 2.22 8.24 -10.80
C HIS A 132 1.13 7.59 -11.64
N LEU A 133 0.19 6.89 -10.99
CA LEU A 133 -0.98 6.34 -11.69
C LEU A 133 -1.92 7.47 -12.09
N HIS A 134 -2.36 7.46 -13.35
CA HIS A 134 -3.40 8.33 -13.87
C HIS A 134 -4.67 7.53 -14.12
N GLY A 135 -5.82 8.15 -13.89
CA GLY A 135 -7.12 7.58 -14.28
C GLY A 135 -7.50 7.94 -15.71
N GLU A 136 -8.64 7.45 -16.16
CA GLU A 136 -9.20 7.71 -17.51
C GLU A 136 -9.28 9.19 -17.93
N ASN A 137 -9.26 10.13 -16.97
CA ASN A 137 -9.29 11.57 -17.21
C ASN A 137 -7.94 12.28 -16.95
N ASN A 138 -6.82 11.53 -16.99
CA ASN A 138 -5.46 12.03 -16.70
C ASN A 138 -5.31 12.76 -15.35
N TYR A 139 -6.15 12.41 -14.37
CA TYR A 139 -5.95 12.83 -12.98
C TYR A 139 -5.10 11.80 -12.25
N VAL A 140 -4.20 12.27 -11.38
CA VAL A 140 -3.43 11.38 -10.49
C VAL A 140 -4.40 10.63 -9.58
N VAL A 141 -4.53 9.33 -9.82
CA VAL A 141 -5.43 8.44 -9.07
C VAL A 141 -4.73 8.01 -7.79
N LYS A 142 -5.48 7.91 -6.69
CA LYS A 142 -4.90 7.33 -5.47
C LYS A 142 -4.56 5.88 -5.76
N SER A 143 -3.43 5.41 -5.26
CA SER A 143 -2.80 4.12 -5.55
C SER A 143 -3.61 2.84 -5.23
N HIS A 144 -4.92 2.98 -4.97
CA HIS A 144 -5.88 1.95 -4.64
C HIS A 144 -7.19 2.04 -5.46
N GLU A 145 -7.31 2.95 -6.42
CA GLU A 145 -8.61 3.23 -7.07
C GLU A 145 -8.83 2.52 -8.42
N GLU A 146 -7.82 1.89 -9.00
CA GLU A 146 -7.99 1.05 -10.20
C GLU A 146 -7.84 -0.44 -9.86
N ASP A 147 -8.87 -0.97 -9.19
CA ASP A 147 -9.10 -2.42 -9.15
C ASP A 147 -9.77 -2.83 -10.48
N GLY A 148 -9.31 -3.93 -11.07
CA GLY A 148 -9.50 -4.22 -12.50
C GLY A 148 -10.96 -4.24 -13.00
N LYS A 149 -11.12 -4.09 -14.31
CA LYS A 149 -12.43 -4.09 -14.97
C LYS A 149 -12.90 -5.50 -15.32
N VAL A 150 -14.20 -5.75 -15.25
CA VAL A 150 -14.83 -6.99 -15.72
C VAL A 150 -15.93 -6.63 -16.69
N ILE A 151 -16.03 -7.38 -17.78
CA ILE A 151 -17.18 -7.35 -18.67
C ILE A 151 -17.99 -8.61 -18.33
N PRO A 152 -18.91 -8.55 -17.34
CA PRO A 152 -19.70 -9.70 -16.95
C PRO A 152 -20.66 -10.08 -18.07
N PHE A 153 -20.79 -11.39 -18.30
CA PHE A 153 -21.96 -11.93 -19.01
C PHE A 153 -23.00 -12.41 -18.00
N GLU A 154 -22.60 -12.75 -16.78
CA GLU A 154 -23.46 -13.25 -15.71
C GLU A 154 -23.12 -12.65 -14.34
N VAL A 155 -24.15 -12.21 -13.62
CA VAL A 155 -24.10 -11.75 -12.23
C VAL A 155 -25.00 -12.66 -11.40
N ASN A 156 -24.40 -13.43 -10.49
CA ASN A 156 -25.10 -14.34 -9.59
C ASN A 156 -25.17 -13.73 -8.19
N ILE A 157 -26.37 -13.35 -7.75
CA ILE A 157 -26.62 -12.70 -6.46
C ILE A 157 -27.10 -13.73 -5.45
N SER A 158 -26.41 -13.82 -4.31
CA SER A 158 -26.79 -14.68 -3.17
C SER A 158 -27.89 -14.02 -2.35
N LEU A 159 -29.08 -14.61 -2.33
CA LEU A 159 -30.23 -14.13 -1.52
C LEU A 159 -29.99 -14.29 -0.02
N SER A 160 -29.01 -15.10 0.37
CA SER A 160 -28.65 -15.29 1.78
C SER A 160 -27.84 -14.13 2.38
N SER A 161 -27.07 -13.40 1.57
CA SER A 161 -26.01 -12.54 2.09
C SER A 161 -25.66 -11.27 1.28
N TYR A 162 -26.41 -10.93 0.21
CA TYR A 162 -26.05 -9.77 -0.64
C TYR A 162 -26.01 -8.43 0.12
N TYR A 163 -25.16 -7.52 -0.36
CA TYR A 163 -24.99 -6.17 0.18
C TYR A 163 -25.47 -5.09 -0.80
N ASP A 164 -26.42 -4.25 -0.35
CA ASP A 164 -27.10 -3.28 -1.21
C ASP A 164 -26.14 -2.35 -1.97
N LYS A 165 -25.04 -1.93 -1.34
CA LYS A 165 -24.07 -1.01 -1.99
C LYS A 165 -23.38 -1.62 -3.20
N TYR A 166 -23.06 -2.93 -3.16
CA TYR A 166 -22.47 -3.61 -4.31
C TYR A 166 -23.47 -3.69 -5.45
N ILE A 167 -24.73 -4.02 -5.13
CA ILE A 167 -25.79 -4.10 -6.12
C ILE A 167 -26.07 -2.74 -6.77
N THR A 168 -26.13 -1.66 -5.98
CA THR A 168 -26.29 -0.29 -6.50
C THR A 168 -25.18 0.05 -7.48
N SER A 169 -23.91 -0.10 -7.08
CA SER A 169 -22.78 0.28 -7.92
C SER A 169 -22.66 -0.60 -9.17
N ILE A 170 -22.92 -1.92 -9.08
CA ILE A 170 -23.00 -2.81 -10.26
C ILE A 170 -24.09 -2.32 -11.23
N THR A 171 -25.26 -1.94 -10.72
CA THR A 171 -26.39 -1.50 -11.55
C THR A 171 -26.12 -0.14 -12.20
N GLU A 172 -25.52 0.81 -11.46
CA GLU A 172 -25.13 2.12 -11.98
C GLU A 172 -24.08 2.01 -13.10
N GLN A 173 -23.11 1.10 -12.93
CA GLN A 173 -22.03 0.90 -13.90
C GLN A 173 -22.46 0.16 -15.16
N ALA A 174 -23.28 -0.90 -15.02
CA ALA A 174 -23.83 -1.62 -16.16
C ALA A 174 -24.83 -0.77 -16.97
N GLY A 175 -25.47 0.21 -16.33
CA GLY A 175 -26.50 1.06 -16.89
C GLY A 175 -27.92 0.59 -16.51
N GLU A 176 -28.84 1.54 -16.42
CA GLU A 176 -30.24 1.24 -16.07
C GLU A 176 -30.85 0.24 -17.08
N GLY A 177 -31.40 -0.87 -16.57
CA GLY A 177 -32.01 -1.88 -17.43
C GLY A 177 -31.04 -2.90 -18.04
N ALA A 178 -29.74 -2.79 -17.78
CA ALA A 178 -28.74 -3.68 -18.38
C ALA A 178 -28.69 -5.08 -17.73
N LEU A 179 -29.10 -5.19 -16.47
CA LEU A 179 -29.11 -6.46 -15.72
C LEU A 179 -30.46 -7.15 -15.84
N LYS A 180 -30.53 -8.26 -16.58
CA LYS A 180 -31.77 -8.97 -16.89
C LYS A 180 -31.76 -10.41 -16.38
N LEU A 181 -32.84 -10.83 -15.75
CA LEU A 181 -32.93 -12.19 -15.18
C LEU A 181 -32.79 -13.27 -16.26
N ASN A 182 -31.93 -14.27 -16.04
CA ASN A 182 -31.67 -15.34 -17.03
C ASN A 182 -32.84 -16.31 -17.20
N ALA A 183 -33.51 -16.65 -16.10
CA ALA A 183 -34.57 -17.64 -16.06
C ALA A 183 -35.65 -17.23 -15.06
N PRO A 184 -36.92 -17.66 -15.25
CA PRO A 184 -37.98 -17.31 -14.32
C PRO A 184 -37.67 -17.75 -12.89
N PHE A 185 -37.82 -16.85 -11.92
CA PHE A 185 -37.61 -17.18 -10.52
C PHE A 185 -38.85 -17.88 -9.95
N LYS A 186 -38.74 -19.18 -9.72
CA LYS A 186 -39.84 -20.00 -9.21
C LYS A 186 -39.85 -20.04 -7.69
N VAL A 187 -41.04 -20.01 -7.11
CA VAL A 187 -41.31 -20.15 -5.69
C VAL A 187 -42.40 -21.21 -5.48
N SER A 188 -42.38 -21.85 -4.32
CA SER A 188 -43.43 -22.79 -3.95
C SER A 188 -44.56 -22.07 -3.23
N VAL A 189 -45.77 -22.19 -3.75
CA VAL A 189 -46.99 -21.62 -3.17
C VAL A 189 -47.83 -22.76 -2.59
N VAL A 190 -48.33 -22.54 -1.38
CA VAL A 190 -49.19 -23.48 -0.66
C VAL A 190 -50.60 -22.91 -0.62
N GLU A 191 -51.52 -23.49 -1.39
CA GLU A 191 -52.94 -23.12 -1.41
C GLU A 191 -53.78 -24.32 -0.98
N ASN A 192 -54.62 -24.15 0.05
CA ASN A 192 -55.49 -25.21 0.57
C ASN A 192 -54.77 -26.54 0.89
N GLY A 193 -53.49 -26.47 1.29
CA GLY A 193 -52.66 -27.65 1.59
C GLY A 193 -52.06 -28.35 0.36
N GLN A 194 -52.25 -27.82 -0.85
CA GLN A 194 -51.58 -28.26 -2.06
C GLN A 194 -50.35 -27.41 -2.35
N TYR A 195 -49.24 -28.08 -2.66
CA TYR A 195 -47.96 -27.45 -3.00
C TYR A 195 -47.85 -27.33 -4.52
N SER A 196 -47.63 -26.11 -5.02
CA SER A 196 -47.44 -25.83 -6.44
C SER A 196 -46.24 -24.92 -6.67
N GLU A 197 -45.58 -25.05 -7.81
CA GLU A 197 -44.55 -24.09 -8.24
C GLU A 197 -45.19 -22.97 -9.05
N GLN A 198 -44.91 -21.72 -8.69
CA GLN A 198 -45.35 -20.54 -9.42
C GLN A 198 -44.16 -19.60 -9.65
N VAL A 199 -44.26 -18.72 -10.64
CA VAL A 199 -43.29 -17.63 -10.83
C VAL A 199 -43.53 -16.59 -9.74
N LEU A 200 -42.45 -16.07 -9.14
CA LEU A 200 -42.54 -15.03 -8.12
C LEU A 200 -43.24 -13.78 -8.69
N LYS A 201 -44.26 -13.33 -7.97
CA LYS A 201 -44.91 -12.03 -8.18
C LYS A 201 -44.41 -11.07 -7.12
N PHE A 202 -43.99 -9.88 -7.55
CA PHE A 202 -43.52 -8.82 -6.65
C PHE A 202 -44.14 -7.49 -7.02
N LYS A 203 -44.22 -6.58 -6.06
CA LYS A 203 -44.74 -5.23 -6.27
C LYS A 203 -43.58 -4.27 -6.45
N THR A 204 -43.62 -3.46 -7.50
CA THR A 204 -42.66 -2.37 -7.69
C THR A 204 -43.00 -1.19 -6.77
N GLN A 205 -42.07 -0.25 -6.58
CA GLN A 205 -42.33 1.01 -5.85
C GLN A 205 -43.56 1.78 -6.34
N ASP A 206 -43.88 1.69 -7.63
CA ASP A 206 -45.08 2.31 -8.23
C ASP A 206 -46.38 1.56 -7.95
N GLY A 207 -46.31 0.43 -7.23
CA GLY A 207 -47.46 -0.39 -6.85
C GLY A 207 -47.91 -1.40 -7.93
N ASN A 208 -47.19 -1.49 -9.05
CA ASN A 208 -47.48 -2.45 -10.11
C ASN A 208 -47.00 -3.86 -9.71
N GLU A 209 -47.82 -4.87 -10.00
CA GLU A 209 -47.45 -6.27 -9.78
C GLU A 209 -46.78 -6.82 -11.04
N VAL A 210 -45.57 -7.35 -10.87
CA VAL A 210 -44.71 -7.86 -11.96
C VAL A 210 -44.31 -9.30 -11.65
N GLU A 211 -44.27 -10.13 -12.69
CA GLU A 211 -43.79 -11.52 -12.60
C GLU A 211 -42.29 -11.57 -12.91
N ALA A 212 -41.53 -12.28 -12.08
CA ALA A 212 -40.08 -12.47 -12.23
C ALA A 212 -39.75 -13.50 -13.34
N VAL A 213 -40.07 -13.15 -14.59
CA VAL A 213 -39.78 -13.96 -15.79
C VAL A 213 -38.39 -13.67 -16.35
N ALA A 214 -37.91 -14.51 -17.28
CA ALA A 214 -36.68 -14.23 -18.01
C ALA A 214 -36.76 -12.87 -18.71
N GLY A 215 -35.71 -12.06 -18.62
CA GLY A 215 -35.67 -10.70 -19.13
C GLY A 215 -36.10 -9.61 -18.14
N THR A 216 -36.61 -9.96 -16.95
CA THR A 216 -36.99 -8.98 -15.92
C THR A 216 -35.76 -8.23 -15.43
N THR A 217 -35.83 -6.90 -15.40
CA THR A 217 -34.73 -6.05 -14.92
C THR A 217 -34.49 -6.25 -13.42
N LEU A 218 -33.22 -6.25 -13.02
CA LEU A 218 -32.83 -6.24 -11.61
C LEU A 218 -33.42 -5.03 -10.88
N SER A 219 -34.08 -5.26 -9.76
CA SER A 219 -34.56 -4.22 -8.86
C SER A 219 -34.44 -4.66 -7.40
N PHE A 220 -34.33 -3.68 -6.49
CA PHE A 220 -34.32 -3.98 -5.05
C PHE A 220 -35.61 -4.64 -4.59
N ASP A 221 -36.76 -4.25 -5.15
CA ASP A 221 -38.07 -4.85 -4.83
C ASP A 221 -38.11 -6.35 -5.19
N LEU A 222 -37.55 -6.70 -6.36
CA LEU A 222 -37.41 -8.09 -6.79
C LEU A 222 -36.52 -8.88 -5.83
N LEU A 223 -35.32 -8.37 -5.51
CA LEU A 223 -34.38 -9.04 -4.62
C LEU A 223 -34.95 -9.24 -3.20
N GLN A 224 -35.61 -8.22 -2.65
CA GLN A 224 -36.21 -8.29 -1.33
C GLN A 224 -37.36 -9.32 -1.28
N SER A 225 -38.21 -9.33 -2.30
CA SER A 225 -39.31 -10.29 -2.42
C SER A 225 -38.80 -11.72 -2.58
N ALA A 226 -37.79 -11.93 -3.43
CA ALA A 226 -37.15 -13.23 -3.61
C ALA A 226 -36.46 -13.71 -2.33
N LYS A 227 -35.77 -12.82 -1.62
CA LYS A 227 -35.14 -13.12 -0.32
C LYS A 227 -36.16 -13.51 0.74
N ALA A 228 -37.31 -12.84 0.80
CA ALA A 228 -38.38 -13.18 1.72
C ALA A 228 -38.92 -14.61 1.48
N GLU A 229 -39.21 -14.96 0.22
CA GLU A 229 -39.67 -16.31 -0.13
C GLU A 229 -38.57 -17.38 0.09
N TYR A 230 -37.30 -17.06 -0.20
CA TYR A 230 -36.18 -17.95 0.12
C TYR A 230 -36.07 -18.24 1.63
N ILE A 231 -36.14 -17.21 2.47
CA ILE A 231 -36.08 -17.36 3.94
C ILE A 231 -37.27 -18.18 4.43
N LYS A 232 -38.48 -17.92 3.89
CA LYS A 232 -39.69 -18.67 4.23
C LYS A 232 -39.58 -20.15 3.84
N ALA A 233 -39.11 -20.44 2.63
CA ALA A 233 -38.88 -21.81 2.15
C ALA A 233 -37.88 -22.56 3.04
N ARG A 234 -36.75 -21.91 3.36
CA ARG A 234 -35.71 -22.47 4.22
C ARG A 234 -36.22 -22.76 5.63
N THR A 235 -36.95 -21.83 6.24
CA THR A 235 -37.53 -22.01 7.58
C THR A 235 -38.54 -23.17 7.58
N HIS A 236 -39.46 -23.21 6.62
CA HIS A 236 -40.44 -24.29 6.49
C HIS A 236 -39.77 -25.66 6.32
N ASN A 237 -38.78 -25.76 5.42
CA ASN A 237 -38.08 -27.02 5.17
C ASN A 237 -37.26 -27.47 6.37
N GLN A 238 -36.66 -26.53 7.11
CA GLN A 238 -35.95 -26.84 8.36
C GLN A 238 -36.92 -27.36 9.44
N GLU A 239 -38.07 -26.72 9.60
CA GLU A 239 -39.11 -27.15 10.54
C GLU A 239 -39.70 -28.51 10.15
N LEU A 240 -39.95 -28.74 8.86
CA LEU A 240 -40.42 -30.01 8.33
C LEU A 240 -39.40 -31.12 8.60
N ARG A 241 -38.11 -30.90 8.30
CA ARG A 241 -37.04 -31.88 8.62
C ARG A 241 -36.99 -32.19 10.11
N ALA A 242 -37.09 -31.17 10.96
CA ALA A 242 -37.09 -31.35 12.41
C ALA A 242 -38.31 -32.17 12.89
N LYS A 243 -39.49 -31.93 12.29
CA LYS A 243 -40.70 -32.72 12.55
C LYS A 243 -40.53 -34.17 12.10
N LEU A 244 -40.14 -34.40 10.85
CA LEU A 244 -39.94 -35.75 10.31
C LEU A 244 -38.88 -36.53 11.09
N LEU A 245 -37.83 -35.87 11.58
CA LEU A 245 -36.84 -36.51 12.44
C LEU A 245 -37.43 -36.92 13.79
N ARG A 246 -38.28 -36.08 14.41
CA ARG A 246 -39.01 -36.46 15.63
C ARG A 246 -39.96 -37.63 15.38
N ASP A 247 -40.64 -37.63 14.23
CA ASP A 247 -41.54 -38.71 13.83
C ASP A 247 -40.77 -40.03 13.57
N ALA A 248 -39.56 -39.96 13.00
CA ALA A 248 -38.67 -41.13 12.85
C ALA A 248 -38.27 -41.70 14.22
N TRP A 249 -37.92 -40.84 15.18
CA TRP A 249 -37.64 -41.26 16.55
C TRP A 249 -38.87 -41.84 17.25
N ALA A 250 -40.07 -41.31 16.98
CA ALA A 250 -41.32 -41.84 17.53
C ALA A 250 -41.61 -43.24 16.97
N LYS A 251 -41.56 -43.42 15.64
CA LYS A 251 -41.73 -44.71 14.97
C LYS A 251 -40.75 -45.76 15.49
N LEU A 252 -39.45 -45.42 15.64
CA LEU A 252 -38.47 -46.37 16.15
C LEU A 252 -38.78 -46.83 17.58
N ARG A 253 -39.35 -45.96 18.44
CA ARG A 253 -39.68 -46.31 19.82
C ARG A 253 -40.87 -47.27 19.94
N GLU A 254 -41.65 -47.41 18.89
CA GLU A 254 -42.75 -48.38 18.79
C GLU A 254 -42.24 -49.77 18.39
N ASP A 255 -41.04 -49.88 17.83
CA ASP A 255 -40.40 -51.15 17.48
C ASP A 255 -39.80 -51.83 18.72
N GLU A 256 -40.34 -53.00 19.09
CA GLU A 256 -39.89 -53.81 20.22
C GLU A 256 -38.40 -54.21 20.15
N ALA A 257 -37.81 -54.31 18.94
CA ALA A 257 -36.40 -54.63 18.75
C ALA A 257 -35.46 -53.47 19.17
N PHE A 258 -35.95 -52.23 19.15
CA PHE A 258 -35.16 -51.02 19.42
C PHE A 258 -35.60 -50.27 20.69
N LYS A 259 -36.78 -50.57 21.24
CA LYS A 259 -37.39 -49.93 22.42
C LYS A 259 -36.52 -49.85 23.68
N LYS A 260 -35.65 -50.84 23.91
CA LYS A 260 -34.75 -50.91 25.09
C LYS A 260 -33.31 -50.47 24.80
N ARG A 261 -32.99 -50.14 23.55
CA ARG A 261 -31.64 -49.74 23.13
C ARG A 261 -31.40 -48.27 23.40
N LYS A 262 -30.14 -47.90 23.63
CA LYS A 262 -29.77 -46.53 23.99
C LYS A 262 -29.59 -45.67 22.73
N ALA A 263 -30.06 -44.42 22.77
CA ALA A 263 -30.08 -43.51 21.62
C ALA A 263 -28.69 -43.21 20.99
N TRP A 264 -27.59 -43.45 21.72
CA TRP A 264 -26.25 -43.23 21.21
C TRP A 264 -25.64 -44.44 20.47
N GLU A 265 -26.29 -45.60 20.53
CA GLU A 265 -25.85 -46.80 19.81
C GLU A 265 -25.86 -46.56 18.29
N SER A 266 -24.83 -47.05 17.60
CA SER A 266 -24.67 -46.88 16.15
C SER A 266 -25.83 -47.51 15.36
N GLU A 267 -26.30 -48.67 15.78
CA GLU A 267 -27.44 -49.38 15.18
C GLU A 267 -28.74 -48.57 15.27
N VAL A 268 -28.99 -47.93 16.43
CA VAL A 268 -30.15 -47.05 16.64
C VAL A 268 -30.07 -45.82 15.75
N LYS A 269 -28.90 -45.17 15.67
CA LYS A 269 -28.70 -44.00 14.80
C LYS A 269 -28.85 -44.34 13.32
N ALA A 270 -28.33 -45.49 12.90
CA ALA A 270 -28.43 -45.97 11.52
C ALA A 270 -29.89 -46.24 11.14
N GLU A 271 -30.66 -46.89 12.03
CA GLU A 271 -32.05 -47.20 11.75
C GLU A 271 -32.94 -45.95 11.75
N VAL A 272 -32.73 -45.00 12.67
CA VAL A 272 -33.41 -43.70 12.64
C VAL A 272 -33.09 -42.95 11.35
N ALA A 273 -31.82 -42.93 10.93
CA ALA A 273 -31.43 -42.29 9.68
C ALA A 273 -32.09 -42.97 8.47
N ARG A 274 -32.23 -44.31 8.48
CA ARG A 274 -32.94 -45.06 7.44
C ARG A 274 -34.42 -44.67 7.39
N ILE A 275 -35.14 -44.71 8.51
CA ILE A 275 -36.56 -44.32 8.59
C ILE A 275 -36.75 -42.86 8.17
N PHE A 276 -35.87 -41.97 8.64
CA PHE A 276 -35.91 -40.55 8.32
C PHE A 276 -35.71 -40.31 6.82
N GLU A 277 -34.62 -40.79 6.22
CA GLU A 277 -34.27 -40.49 4.81
C GLU A 277 -35.08 -41.31 3.79
N LYS A 278 -35.30 -42.61 4.06
CA LYS A 278 -35.88 -43.55 3.08
C LYS A 278 -37.39 -43.68 3.14
N GLU A 279 -38.01 -43.32 4.27
CA GLU A 279 -39.47 -43.38 4.41
C GLU A 279 -40.00 -41.95 4.51
N LEU A 280 -39.74 -41.25 5.61
CA LEU A 280 -40.44 -40.01 5.92
C LEU A 280 -40.05 -38.83 5.01
N VAL A 281 -38.77 -38.65 4.72
CA VAL A 281 -38.30 -37.62 3.77
C VAL A 281 -38.67 -37.99 2.34
N ALA A 282 -38.67 -39.28 1.98
CA ALA A 282 -39.09 -39.75 0.66
C ALA A 282 -40.58 -39.48 0.43
N ASP A 283 -41.45 -39.88 1.36
CA ASP A 283 -42.90 -39.62 1.32
C ASP A 283 -43.20 -38.11 1.25
N ALA A 284 -42.50 -37.30 2.04
CA ALA A 284 -42.66 -35.85 2.04
C ALA A 284 -42.22 -35.21 0.71
N LYS A 285 -41.22 -35.78 0.02
CA LYS A 285 -40.84 -35.33 -1.34
C LYS A 285 -41.87 -35.73 -2.38
N GLU A 286 -42.41 -36.95 -2.32
CA GLU A 286 -43.47 -37.40 -3.23
C GLU A 286 -44.73 -36.54 -3.11
N GLN A 287 -45.01 -36.03 -1.91
CA GLN A 287 -46.11 -35.10 -1.63
C GLN A 287 -45.77 -33.62 -1.91
N ASN A 288 -44.58 -33.32 -2.46
CA ASN A 288 -44.08 -31.97 -2.70
C ASN A 288 -44.10 -31.04 -1.47
N MET A 289 -43.94 -31.58 -0.26
CA MET A 289 -44.01 -30.80 0.98
C MET A 289 -42.80 -29.87 1.21
N PHE A 290 -41.70 -30.12 0.49
CA PHE A 290 -40.50 -29.28 0.52
C PHE A 290 -40.66 -28.10 -0.44
N LEU A 291 -40.52 -26.89 0.09
CA LEU A 291 -40.55 -25.66 -0.71
C LEU A 291 -39.23 -25.47 -1.46
N LEU A 292 -39.28 -24.82 -2.62
CA LEU A 292 -38.10 -24.49 -3.43
C LEU A 292 -37.18 -23.50 -2.70
N GLU A 293 -35.98 -23.95 -2.34
CA GLU A 293 -34.93 -23.13 -1.72
C GLU A 293 -34.00 -22.51 -2.78
N ASN A 294 -34.55 -21.70 -3.68
CA ASN A 294 -33.73 -20.98 -4.66
C ASN A 294 -32.94 -19.88 -3.97
N GLY A 295 -31.69 -20.17 -3.58
CA GLY A 295 -30.83 -19.25 -2.82
C GLY A 295 -30.09 -18.21 -3.65
N ASN A 296 -30.09 -18.32 -4.98
CA ASN A 296 -29.35 -17.46 -5.88
C ASN A 296 -30.24 -16.98 -7.03
N MET A 297 -29.99 -15.76 -7.52
CA MET A 297 -30.58 -15.22 -8.74
C MET A 297 -29.48 -14.90 -9.75
N THR A 298 -29.65 -15.32 -11.00
CA THR A 298 -28.66 -15.11 -12.06
C THR A 298 -29.18 -14.12 -13.09
N PHE A 299 -28.41 -13.06 -13.33
CA PHE A 299 -28.73 -12.00 -14.26
C PHE A 299 -27.70 -11.97 -15.39
N SER A 300 -28.17 -11.80 -16.62
CA SER A 300 -27.37 -11.44 -17.77
C SER A 300 -26.97 -9.98 -17.61
N ALA A 301 -25.70 -9.70 -17.82
CA ALA A 301 -25.18 -8.35 -17.77
C ALA A 301 -24.63 -7.96 -19.13
N GLU A 302 -24.81 -6.69 -19.48
CA GLU A 302 -24.17 -6.04 -20.61
C GLU A 302 -23.50 -4.78 -20.05
N GLY A 303 -22.28 -4.48 -20.50
CA GLY A 303 -21.50 -3.33 -20.02
C GLY A 303 -20.28 -3.72 -19.19
N GLU A 304 -19.42 -2.73 -18.95
CA GLU A 304 -18.18 -2.89 -18.19
C GLU A 304 -18.43 -2.49 -16.73
N ILE A 305 -18.04 -3.37 -15.80
CA ILE A 305 -18.06 -3.11 -14.35
C ILE A 305 -16.62 -2.96 -13.87
N LYS A 306 -16.29 -1.76 -13.40
CA LYS A 306 -15.10 -1.46 -12.62
C LYS A 306 -15.30 -1.97 -11.20
N LEU A 307 -14.35 -2.77 -10.73
CA LEU A 307 -14.35 -3.24 -9.35
C LEU A 307 -13.74 -2.15 -8.49
N ASP A 308 -14.38 -1.81 -7.37
CA ASP A 308 -13.71 -0.97 -6.38
C ASP A 308 -12.71 -1.80 -5.57
N SER A 309 -11.67 -1.10 -5.13
CA SER A 309 -11.17 -1.06 -3.74
C SER A 309 -11.49 -2.19 -2.77
N GLY A 310 -11.19 -3.46 -3.07
CA GLY A 310 -11.43 -4.55 -2.13
C GLY A 310 -12.81 -5.22 -2.19
N TRP A 311 -13.53 -5.03 -3.28
CA TRP A 311 -14.69 -5.86 -3.64
C TRP A 311 -14.31 -7.33 -3.87
N GLY A 312 -13.09 -7.57 -4.36
CA GLY A 312 -12.49 -8.88 -4.58
C GLY A 312 -11.12 -8.71 -5.24
N ARG A 313 -10.36 -9.80 -5.43
CA ARG A 313 -9.11 -9.75 -6.20
C ARG A 313 -9.30 -10.45 -7.54
N MET A 314 -8.97 -9.77 -8.63
CA MET A 314 -8.68 -10.46 -9.89
C MET A 314 -7.25 -10.98 -9.88
N GLU A 315 -7.11 -12.30 -10.03
CA GLU A 315 -5.80 -12.92 -10.21
C GLU A 315 -5.32 -12.74 -11.66
N GLY A 316 -4.50 -11.71 -11.93
CA GLY A 316 -3.57 -11.67 -13.07
C GLY A 316 -4.12 -12.10 -14.44
N LYS A 317 -5.42 -11.93 -14.68
CA LYS A 317 -6.07 -12.39 -15.90
C LYS A 317 -5.71 -11.44 -17.04
N LYS A 318 -5.34 -12.01 -18.18
CA LYS A 318 -5.20 -11.29 -19.44
C LYS A 318 -6.56 -10.69 -19.83
N GLU A 319 -6.54 -9.48 -20.36
CA GLU A 319 -7.70 -8.84 -20.97
C GLU A 319 -8.38 -9.80 -21.96
N GLY A 320 -9.71 -9.88 -21.89
CA GLY A 320 -10.54 -10.78 -22.68
C GLY A 320 -10.57 -12.24 -22.19
N GLY A 321 -9.77 -12.61 -21.18
CA GLY A 321 -9.77 -13.95 -20.60
C GLY A 321 -10.95 -14.19 -19.65
N ASP A 322 -11.43 -15.43 -19.59
CA ASP A 322 -12.54 -15.79 -18.70
C ASP A 322 -12.16 -15.62 -17.23
N THR A 323 -12.99 -14.88 -16.50
CA THR A 323 -12.79 -14.53 -15.09
C THR A 323 -14.07 -14.75 -14.29
N LYS A 324 -13.88 -15.08 -13.01
CA LYS A 324 -14.95 -15.26 -12.04
C LYS A 324 -14.53 -14.65 -10.73
N ILE A 325 -15.32 -13.71 -10.23
CA ILE A 325 -15.00 -12.94 -9.03
C ILE A 325 -16.11 -13.13 -8.02
N ALA A 326 -15.75 -13.65 -6.85
CA ALA A 326 -16.64 -13.69 -5.71
C ALA A 326 -16.40 -12.44 -4.86
N LEU A 327 -17.46 -11.66 -4.66
CA LEU A 327 -17.48 -10.53 -3.75
C LEU A 327 -17.59 -11.00 -2.29
N LEU A 328 -17.29 -10.12 -1.35
CA LEU A 328 -17.37 -10.41 0.08
C LEU A 328 -18.78 -10.81 0.56
N ASP A 329 -19.81 -10.40 -0.16
CA ASP A 329 -21.22 -10.73 0.13
C ASP A 329 -21.68 -12.04 -0.55
N SER A 330 -20.75 -12.78 -1.16
CA SER A 330 -20.98 -13.99 -1.97
C SER A 330 -21.67 -13.76 -3.32
N THR A 331 -21.88 -12.51 -3.75
CA THR A 331 -22.26 -12.21 -5.14
C THR A 331 -21.11 -12.60 -6.06
N VAL A 332 -21.41 -13.21 -7.20
CA VAL A 332 -20.40 -13.70 -8.13
C VAL A 332 -20.58 -13.07 -9.50
N LEU A 333 -19.54 -12.42 -9.99
CA LEU A 333 -19.44 -11.86 -11.33
C LEU A 333 -18.70 -12.86 -12.21
N SER A 334 -19.34 -13.37 -13.26
CA SER A 334 -18.73 -14.25 -14.27
C SER A 334 -18.70 -13.50 -15.60
N GLY A 335 -17.51 -13.38 -16.18
CA GLY A 335 -17.27 -12.45 -17.26
C GLY A 335 -15.95 -12.68 -17.98
N LYS A 336 -15.62 -11.71 -18.83
CA LYS A 336 -14.27 -11.53 -19.32
C LYS A 336 -13.57 -10.47 -18.49
N ALA A 337 -12.28 -10.66 -18.24
CA ALA A 337 -11.46 -9.58 -17.70
C ALA A 337 -11.44 -8.42 -18.71
N GLY A 338 -11.81 -7.23 -18.27
CA GLY A 338 -11.64 -6.00 -19.03
C GLY A 338 -10.20 -5.50 -18.94
N ASP A 339 -9.96 -4.28 -19.41
CA ASP A 339 -8.64 -3.67 -19.31
C ASP A 339 -8.33 -3.36 -17.83
N ALA A 340 -7.35 -4.09 -17.31
CA ALA A 340 -6.79 -3.91 -15.97
C ALA A 340 -5.32 -3.49 -16.05
N GLY A 341 -4.90 -2.95 -17.20
CA GLY A 341 -3.60 -2.33 -17.37
C GLY A 341 -3.47 -1.07 -16.51
N PHE A 342 -2.23 -0.59 -16.41
CA PHE A 342 -1.88 0.58 -15.63
C PHE A 342 -1.59 1.75 -16.57
N HIS A 343 -2.28 2.86 -16.38
CA HIS A 343 -1.90 4.14 -16.97
C HIS A 343 -0.94 4.86 -16.01
N ILE A 344 0.32 5.01 -16.42
CA ILE A 344 1.36 5.61 -15.59
C ILE A 344 1.97 6.83 -16.28
N GLY A 345 2.03 7.95 -15.54
CA GLY A 345 2.89 9.08 -15.88
C GLY A 345 4.29 8.77 -15.38
N VAL A 346 5.23 8.65 -16.31
CA VAL A 346 6.54 8.06 -16.05
C VAL A 346 7.50 9.08 -15.49
N ASP A 347 8.01 8.82 -14.29
CA ASP A 347 9.03 9.63 -13.63
C ASP A 347 10.43 9.03 -13.77
N ALA A 348 10.58 7.71 -13.86
CA ALA A 348 11.88 7.09 -14.05
C ALA A 348 11.80 5.75 -14.78
N LEU A 349 12.87 5.44 -15.51
CA LEU A 349 13.14 4.12 -16.08
C LEU A 349 14.32 3.51 -15.35
N ASP A 350 14.24 2.23 -14.99
CA ASP A 350 15.32 1.50 -14.34
C ASP A 350 15.45 0.08 -14.92
N PHE A 351 16.56 -0.15 -15.63
CA PHE A 351 16.87 -1.44 -16.26
C PHE A 351 17.91 -2.25 -15.50
N ARG A 352 18.37 -1.78 -14.34
CA ARG A 352 19.44 -2.45 -13.59
C ARG A 352 19.14 -3.90 -13.27
N HIS A 353 17.88 -4.24 -12.96
CA HIS A 353 17.50 -5.63 -12.70
C HIS A 353 17.64 -6.50 -13.96
N LEU A 354 17.12 -5.98 -15.09
CA LEU A 354 17.22 -6.63 -16.39
C LEU A 354 18.68 -6.89 -16.72
N VAL A 355 19.56 -5.90 -16.54
CA VAL A 355 21.00 -6.06 -16.75
C VAL A 355 21.60 -7.14 -15.86
N MET A 356 21.33 -7.11 -14.55
CA MET A 356 21.81 -8.15 -13.64
C MET A 356 21.39 -9.56 -14.09
N LYS A 357 20.12 -9.72 -14.50
CA LYS A 357 19.61 -11.01 -15.02
C LYS A 357 20.14 -11.38 -16.40
N ALA A 358 20.51 -10.40 -17.22
CA ALA A 358 21.18 -10.62 -18.50
C ALA A 358 22.60 -11.13 -18.28
N GLU A 359 23.36 -10.46 -17.41
CA GLU A 359 24.73 -10.81 -17.04
C GLU A 359 24.81 -12.20 -16.39
N GLU A 360 23.90 -12.53 -15.46
CA GLU A 360 23.78 -13.87 -14.88
C GLU A 360 23.64 -14.97 -15.94
N LYS A 361 23.01 -14.64 -17.09
CA LYS A 361 22.78 -15.56 -18.21
C LYS A 361 23.79 -15.43 -19.35
N GLY A 362 24.77 -14.53 -19.24
CA GLY A 362 25.73 -14.23 -20.31
C GLY A 362 25.09 -13.64 -21.57
N LEU A 363 23.99 -12.91 -21.42
CA LEU A 363 23.27 -12.24 -22.51
C LEU A 363 23.69 -10.77 -22.63
N ASP A 364 23.59 -10.21 -23.84
CA ASP A 364 23.81 -8.79 -24.08
C ASP A 364 22.67 -7.96 -23.47
N ALA A 365 23.01 -7.20 -22.43
CA ALA A 365 22.07 -6.39 -21.66
C ALA A 365 21.45 -5.26 -22.48
N ASP A 366 22.23 -4.52 -23.27
CA ASP A 366 21.72 -3.41 -24.06
C ASP A 366 20.76 -3.94 -25.13
N ALA A 367 21.08 -5.06 -25.79
CA ALA A 367 20.19 -5.69 -26.77
C ALA A 367 18.86 -6.19 -26.17
N LEU A 368 18.81 -6.49 -24.86
CA LEU A 368 17.57 -6.83 -24.16
C LEU A 368 16.78 -5.59 -23.76
N ILE A 369 17.46 -4.52 -23.33
CA ILE A 369 16.81 -3.24 -23.03
C ILE A 369 16.11 -2.68 -24.28
N GLU A 370 16.74 -2.76 -25.45
CA GLU A 370 16.15 -2.35 -26.74
C GLU A 370 14.86 -3.11 -27.10
N LYS A 371 14.65 -4.29 -26.51
CA LYS A 371 13.44 -5.10 -26.70
C LYS A 371 12.40 -4.89 -25.61
N SER A 372 12.70 -4.07 -24.60
CA SER A 372 11.79 -3.82 -23.50
C SER A 372 10.50 -3.19 -23.97
N ILE A 373 9.40 -3.52 -23.30
CA ILE A 373 8.10 -2.95 -23.63
C ILE A 373 8.08 -1.43 -23.46
N TYR A 374 8.89 -0.89 -22.54
CA TYR A 374 8.95 0.55 -22.27
C TYR A 374 9.46 1.35 -23.46
N LEU A 375 10.38 0.78 -24.25
CA LEU A 375 10.94 1.47 -25.42
C LEU A 375 10.06 1.33 -26.67
N LYS A 376 8.87 0.73 -26.55
CA LYS A 376 7.82 0.85 -27.57
C LYS A 376 7.19 2.25 -27.59
N ASN A 377 7.29 3.00 -26.49
CA ASN A 377 6.88 4.40 -26.44
C ASN A 377 7.99 5.27 -27.05
N ASP A 378 7.65 6.08 -28.05
CA ASP A 378 8.62 6.87 -28.81
C ASP A 378 9.40 7.86 -27.95
N GLN A 379 8.74 8.50 -26.98
CA GLN A 379 9.37 9.47 -26.09
C GLN A 379 10.33 8.80 -25.10
N LEU A 380 9.96 7.64 -24.54
CA LEU A 380 10.86 6.85 -23.68
C LEU A 380 12.05 6.30 -24.46
N LYS A 381 11.84 5.91 -25.71
CA LYS A 381 12.92 5.50 -26.62
C LYS A 381 13.89 6.63 -26.90
N GLN A 382 13.40 7.83 -27.22
CA GLN A 382 14.24 9.02 -27.40
C GLN A 382 15.02 9.36 -26.14
N ALA A 383 14.38 9.30 -24.97
CA ALA A 383 15.04 9.50 -23.68
C ALA A 383 16.15 8.48 -23.43
N TRP A 384 15.93 7.21 -23.78
CA TRP A 384 16.93 6.15 -23.66
C TRP A 384 18.12 6.36 -24.62
N GLU A 385 17.88 6.74 -25.87
CA GLU A 385 18.93 7.07 -26.83
C GLU A 385 19.78 8.26 -26.36
N ALA A 386 19.15 9.32 -25.86
CA ALA A 386 19.83 10.45 -25.24
C ALA A 386 20.67 10.00 -24.03
N HIS A 387 20.14 9.08 -23.22
CA HIS A 387 20.85 8.52 -22.07
C HIS A 387 22.08 7.69 -22.49
N LYS A 388 22.00 6.91 -23.57
CA LYS A 388 23.14 6.17 -24.12
C LYS A 388 24.29 7.09 -24.53
N LYS A 389 23.98 8.22 -25.18
CA LYS A 389 24.98 9.25 -25.50
C LYS A 389 25.57 9.87 -24.22
N TYR A 390 24.71 10.24 -23.27
CA TYR A 390 25.13 10.80 -21.99
C TYR A 390 26.10 9.88 -21.23
N ARG A 391 25.77 8.58 -21.09
CA ARG A 391 26.63 7.64 -20.34
C ARG A 391 27.98 7.42 -21.02
N ALA A 392 28.04 7.49 -22.36
CA ALA A 392 29.30 7.40 -23.11
C ALA A 392 30.21 8.60 -22.79
N PHE A 393 29.71 9.83 -22.90
CA PHE A 393 30.46 11.03 -22.53
C PHE A 393 30.84 11.04 -21.05
N PHE A 394 29.93 10.58 -20.17
CA PHE A 394 30.21 10.53 -18.75
C PHE A 394 31.32 9.52 -18.40
N ALA A 395 31.35 8.36 -19.07
CA ALA A 395 32.42 7.37 -18.91
C ALA A 395 33.78 7.92 -19.36
N GLU A 396 33.82 8.63 -20.50
CA GLU A 396 35.03 9.26 -21.00
C GLU A 396 35.54 10.36 -20.07
N TYR A 397 34.64 11.25 -19.62
CA TYR A 397 34.95 12.26 -18.62
C TYR A 397 35.57 11.68 -17.35
N LEU A 398 35.01 10.57 -16.83
CA LEU A 398 35.58 9.91 -15.64
C LEU A 398 36.98 9.37 -15.92
N ALA A 399 37.22 8.81 -17.11
CA ALA A 399 38.53 8.30 -17.50
C ALA A 399 39.57 9.43 -17.62
N GLU A 400 39.18 10.60 -18.13
CA GLU A 400 40.05 11.76 -18.28
C GLU A 400 40.32 12.47 -16.95
N GLU A 401 39.27 12.87 -16.22
CA GLU A 401 39.43 13.67 -15.01
C GLU A 401 39.94 12.87 -13.81
N ARG A 402 39.54 11.61 -13.67
CA ARG A 402 39.95 10.77 -12.54
C ARG A 402 41.14 9.87 -12.85
N GLY A 403 41.64 9.96 -14.08
CA GLY A 403 42.81 9.25 -14.58
C GLY A 403 42.54 7.80 -14.98
N ARG A 404 43.48 7.27 -15.75
CA ARG A 404 43.55 5.87 -16.17
C ARG A 404 44.54 5.10 -15.29
N ASP A 405 44.32 3.80 -15.15
CA ASP A 405 45.27 2.89 -14.50
C ASP A 405 46.51 2.65 -15.38
N GLU A 406 47.48 1.90 -14.85
CA GLU A 406 48.73 1.55 -15.54
C GLU A 406 48.51 0.76 -16.84
N ASN A 407 47.34 0.15 -17.01
CA ASN A 407 46.94 -0.63 -18.19
C ASN A 407 46.12 0.20 -19.20
N GLY A 408 45.90 1.49 -18.94
CA GLY A 408 45.12 2.39 -19.79
C GLY A 408 43.60 2.31 -19.60
N ASN A 409 43.11 1.55 -18.63
CA ASN A 409 41.68 1.47 -18.29
C ASN A 409 41.26 2.65 -17.41
N ALA A 410 40.00 3.07 -17.49
CA ALA A 410 39.47 4.10 -16.61
C ALA A 410 39.55 3.64 -15.14
N LYS A 411 40.15 4.46 -14.26
CA LYS A 411 40.25 4.13 -12.83
C LYS A 411 38.88 4.13 -12.14
N TYR A 412 37.95 4.94 -12.65
CA TYR A 412 36.58 5.02 -12.18
C TYR A 412 35.64 4.80 -13.36
N VAL A 413 34.70 3.87 -13.20
CA VAL A 413 33.65 3.59 -14.17
C VAL A 413 32.31 4.13 -13.65
N PRO A 414 31.38 4.51 -14.55
CA PRO A 414 30.04 4.88 -14.14
C PRO A 414 29.37 3.76 -13.34
N THR A 415 28.55 4.12 -12.36
CA THR A 415 27.82 3.13 -11.55
C THR A 415 26.67 2.52 -12.36
N ALA A 416 26.11 1.39 -11.90
CA ALA A 416 24.93 0.80 -12.53
C ALA A 416 23.73 1.77 -12.60
N VAL A 417 23.61 2.68 -11.62
CA VAL A 417 22.61 3.76 -11.62
C VAL A 417 22.86 4.73 -12.78
N ASP A 418 24.12 5.12 -12.99
CA ASP A 418 24.47 6.07 -14.04
C ASP A 418 24.29 5.50 -15.45
N ASN A 419 24.41 4.18 -15.60
CA ASN A 419 24.35 3.49 -16.90
C ASN A 419 22.94 3.04 -17.32
N TYR A 420 22.10 2.66 -16.34
CA TYR A 420 20.87 1.91 -16.59
C TYR A 420 19.63 2.48 -15.89
N ARG A 421 19.73 3.64 -15.22
CA ARG A 421 18.59 4.33 -14.64
C ARG A 421 18.48 5.74 -15.20
N VAL A 422 17.33 6.05 -15.79
CA VAL A 422 16.94 7.39 -16.22
C VAL A 422 16.03 7.99 -15.15
N THR A 423 16.52 8.98 -14.44
CA THR A 423 15.77 9.67 -13.37
C THR A 423 14.84 10.75 -13.94
N TRP A 424 13.83 11.16 -13.17
CA TRP A 424 12.93 12.26 -13.55
C TRP A 424 13.66 13.55 -13.90
N LYS A 425 14.77 13.82 -13.22
CA LYS A 425 15.61 14.99 -13.49
C LYS A 425 16.30 14.91 -14.85
N GLN A 426 16.70 13.70 -15.24
CA GLN A 426 17.27 13.45 -16.56
C GLN A 426 16.20 13.46 -17.65
N LEU A 427 15.00 12.94 -17.42
CA LEU A 427 13.89 13.06 -18.37
C LEU A 427 13.60 14.53 -18.71
N VAL A 428 13.51 15.38 -17.69
CA VAL A 428 13.38 16.84 -17.87
C VAL A 428 14.58 17.42 -18.61
N ALA A 429 15.80 17.02 -18.23
CA ALA A 429 17.00 17.54 -18.86
C ALA A 429 17.07 17.17 -20.35
N TYR A 430 16.75 15.93 -20.70
CA TYR A 430 16.73 15.45 -22.07
C TYR A 430 15.64 16.13 -22.88
N HIS A 431 14.43 16.27 -22.33
CA HIS A 431 13.34 16.98 -22.99
C HIS A 431 13.72 18.43 -23.35
N LYS A 432 14.32 19.17 -22.41
CA LYS A 432 14.77 20.55 -22.64
C LYS A 432 15.96 20.69 -23.59
N LEU A 433 16.73 19.61 -23.79
CA LEU A 433 17.78 19.53 -24.79
C LEU A 433 17.29 18.94 -26.11
N ASP A 434 15.97 18.78 -26.29
CA ASP A 434 15.35 18.14 -27.45
C ASP A 434 15.94 16.75 -27.75
N TYR A 435 16.29 16.03 -26.67
CA TYR A 435 16.92 14.70 -26.69
C TYR A 435 18.27 14.64 -27.42
N ASP A 436 18.84 15.77 -27.86
CA ASP A 436 20.14 15.83 -28.52
C ASP A 436 21.28 16.06 -27.53
N ILE A 437 21.87 14.96 -27.07
CA ILE A 437 23.07 14.99 -26.23
C ILE A 437 24.34 14.94 -27.10
N ASN A 438 25.23 15.90 -26.91
CA ASN A 438 26.50 16.05 -27.61
C ASN A 438 27.61 16.51 -26.66
N GLU A 439 28.84 16.63 -27.18
CA GLU A 439 30.03 17.00 -26.43
C GLU A 439 29.89 18.36 -25.70
N ASP A 440 29.14 19.29 -26.30
CA ASP A 440 28.95 20.66 -25.82
C ASP A 440 27.83 20.80 -24.78
N ASN A 441 27.01 19.78 -24.53
CA ASN A 441 25.83 19.92 -23.65
C ASN A 441 25.61 18.78 -22.66
N TRP A 442 26.30 17.64 -22.79
CA TRP A 442 26.04 16.45 -21.96
C TRP A 442 26.16 16.72 -20.45
N GLN A 443 27.06 17.63 -20.06
CA GLN A 443 27.26 18.02 -18.65
C GLN A 443 26.02 18.66 -18.03
N MET A 444 25.17 19.30 -18.85
CA MET A 444 23.92 19.90 -18.39
C MET A 444 22.91 18.85 -17.89
N ALA A 445 23.03 17.60 -18.35
CA ALA A 445 22.18 16.48 -17.92
C ALA A 445 22.68 15.73 -16.67
N LYS A 446 23.90 16.01 -16.20
CA LYS A 446 24.54 15.32 -15.05
C LYS A 446 23.97 15.73 -13.69
N GLY A 447 23.42 16.94 -13.59
CA GLY A 447 22.84 17.48 -12.36
C GLY A 447 23.87 18.11 -11.41
N GLY A 448 23.75 19.42 -11.22
CA GLY A 448 24.60 20.23 -10.36
C GLY A 448 24.59 21.70 -10.84
N PRO A 449 24.99 22.68 -10.02
CA PRO A 449 25.29 24.01 -10.56
C PRO A 449 26.36 23.82 -11.62
N GLY A 450 26.07 24.19 -12.88
CA GLY A 450 27.05 24.11 -13.96
C GLY A 450 28.33 24.81 -13.52
N THR A 451 29.45 24.08 -13.50
CA THR A 451 30.75 24.67 -13.18
C THR A 451 31.36 25.25 -14.46
N GLY A 452 32.00 26.41 -14.35
CA GLY A 452 32.69 27.05 -15.49
C GLY A 452 31.73 27.66 -16.51
N GLU A 453 31.94 27.36 -17.79
CA GLU A 453 31.26 27.99 -18.95
C GLU A 453 29.73 27.76 -18.97
N TYR A 454 29.25 26.73 -18.27
CA TYR A 454 27.85 26.33 -18.19
C TYR A 454 27.04 27.02 -17.08
N ALA A 455 27.69 27.84 -16.24
CA ALA A 455 27.00 28.54 -15.14
C ALA A 455 25.94 29.55 -15.63
N ASN A 456 26.11 30.08 -16.85
CA ASN A 456 25.27 31.13 -17.45
C ASN A 456 24.33 30.61 -18.57
N LYS A 457 24.35 29.31 -18.90
CA LYS A 457 23.41 28.72 -19.87
C LYS A 457 22.04 28.50 -19.21
N GLU A 458 20.98 28.48 -20.02
CA GLU A 458 19.62 28.22 -19.54
C GLU A 458 19.57 26.94 -18.72
N ARG A 459 18.90 26.99 -17.56
CA ARG A 459 18.95 25.88 -16.60
C ARG A 459 18.05 24.74 -17.06
N VAL A 460 18.68 23.71 -17.61
CA VAL A 460 18.02 22.50 -18.11
C VAL A 460 17.70 21.51 -16.98
N TYR A 461 18.54 21.46 -15.94
CA TYR A 461 18.35 20.56 -14.80
C TYR A 461 17.48 21.18 -13.69
N PRO A 462 16.61 20.41 -12.99
CA PRO A 462 15.80 20.93 -11.89
C PRO A 462 16.63 21.61 -10.78
N THR A 463 16.10 22.67 -10.20
CA THR A 463 16.77 23.39 -9.10
C THR A 463 16.96 22.50 -7.87
N MET A 464 17.85 22.89 -6.94
CA MET A 464 18.01 22.18 -5.67
C MET A 464 16.70 22.09 -4.89
N ILE A 465 15.88 23.16 -4.92
CA ILE A 465 14.56 23.19 -4.27
C ILE A 465 13.59 22.26 -4.98
N GLN A 466 13.54 22.25 -6.32
CA GLN A 466 12.71 21.29 -7.07
C GLN A 466 13.19 19.85 -6.87
N GLY A 467 14.50 19.63 -6.78
CA GLY A 467 15.09 18.35 -6.40
C GLY A 467 14.76 17.93 -4.97
N PHE A 468 14.38 18.87 -4.10
CA PHE A 468 13.91 18.65 -2.74
C PHE A 468 12.39 18.41 -2.70
N THR A 469 11.60 19.18 -3.46
CA THR A 469 10.13 19.11 -3.45
C THR A 469 9.56 18.00 -4.34
N GLY A 470 10.37 17.45 -5.26
CA GLY A 470 9.90 16.55 -6.30
C GLY A 470 9.53 17.31 -7.59
N ALA A 471 9.29 16.55 -8.66
CA ALA A 471 8.82 17.11 -9.92
C ALA A 471 7.47 17.81 -9.70
N ASN A 472 7.27 18.97 -10.36
CA ASN A 472 5.99 19.66 -10.35
C ASN A 472 5.23 19.30 -11.62
N HIS A 473 4.42 18.24 -11.58
CA HIS A 473 3.60 17.76 -12.70
C HIS A 473 2.42 18.69 -13.07
N LYS A 474 2.38 19.93 -12.55
CA LYS A 474 1.33 20.92 -12.85
C LYS A 474 1.86 22.18 -13.54
N GLN A 475 3.16 22.27 -13.76
CA GLN A 475 3.78 23.40 -14.43
C GLN A 475 4.14 22.99 -15.86
N ASP A 476 3.64 23.75 -16.85
CA ASP A 476 3.61 23.37 -18.28
C ASP A 476 4.95 22.84 -18.83
N ASP A 477 6.07 23.46 -18.44
CA ASP A 477 7.42 23.07 -18.90
C ASP A 477 7.88 21.67 -18.44
N PHE A 478 7.28 21.13 -17.37
CA PHE A 478 7.65 19.82 -16.81
C PHE A 478 6.72 18.70 -17.29
N VAL A 479 5.46 19.02 -17.56
CA VAL A 479 4.46 18.02 -17.96
C VAL A 479 4.85 17.34 -19.27
N ALA A 480 5.33 18.11 -20.25
CA ALA A 480 5.76 17.56 -21.54
C ALA A 480 6.98 16.64 -21.45
N ALA A 481 7.76 16.71 -20.36
CA ALA A 481 8.93 15.87 -20.16
C ALA A 481 8.60 14.47 -19.63
N PHE A 482 7.39 14.27 -19.09
CA PHE A 482 6.96 12.99 -18.50
C PHE A 482 6.02 12.26 -19.46
N PRO A 483 6.49 11.19 -20.12
CA PRO A 483 5.63 10.41 -21.01
C PRO A 483 4.57 9.66 -20.21
N GLU A 484 3.40 9.51 -20.82
CA GLU A 484 2.37 8.60 -20.34
C GLU A 484 2.50 7.24 -21.04
N MET A 485 2.31 6.16 -20.29
CA MET A 485 2.35 4.82 -20.82
C MET A 485 1.21 3.98 -20.27
N HIS A 486 0.53 3.26 -21.15
CA HIS A 486 -0.40 2.20 -20.77
C HIS A 486 0.35 0.86 -20.77
N ILE A 487 0.32 0.14 -19.64
CA ILE A 487 0.99 -1.16 -19.47
C ILE A 487 -0.07 -2.21 -19.20
N HIS A 488 -0.24 -3.15 -20.12
CA HIS A 488 -1.21 -4.23 -19.95
C HIS A 488 -0.87 -5.11 -18.74
N ARG A 489 -1.91 -5.59 -18.04
CA ARG A 489 -1.74 -6.40 -16.82
C ARG A 489 -0.89 -7.66 -17.04
N GLU A 490 -0.95 -8.25 -18.23
CA GLU A 490 -0.19 -9.46 -18.57
C GLU A 490 1.33 -9.26 -18.63
N ASP A 491 1.76 -8.03 -18.96
CA ASP A 491 3.18 -7.68 -19.03
C ASP A 491 3.76 -7.37 -17.64
N VAL A 492 2.90 -7.17 -16.63
CA VAL A 492 3.31 -6.86 -15.26
C VAL A 492 3.66 -8.14 -14.52
N ARG A 493 4.90 -8.18 -14.04
CA ARG A 493 5.40 -9.23 -13.15
C ARG A 493 5.11 -8.90 -11.69
N PHE A 494 5.35 -7.66 -11.30
CA PHE A 494 5.19 -7.19 -9.93
C PHE A 494 4.86 -5.70 -9.95
N ASP A 495 3.82 -5.31 -9.22
CA ASP A 495 3.44 -3.92 -9.01
C ASP A 495 3.54 -3.57 -7.53
N SER A 496 4.04 -2.38 -7.22
CA SER A 496 4.29 -1.98 -5.84
C SER A 496 4.14 -0.50 -5.63
N VAL A 497 3.09 -0.14 -4.89
CA VAL A 497 2.91 1.20 -4.34
C VAL A 497 3.96 1.43 -3.26
N PHE A 498 4.52 2.65 -3.20
CA PHE A 498 5.48 3.05 -2.17
C PHE A 498 4.78 3.26 -0.81
N SER A 499 4.07 2.23 -0.34
CA SER A 499 3.31 2.17 0.89
C SER A 499 3.75 1.00 1.76
N PRO A 500 3.58 1.09 3.09
CA PRO A 500 3.93 0.01 4.02
C PRO A 500 3.24 -1.33 3.75
N LYS A 501 2.05 -1.31 3.14
CA LYS A 501 1.22 -2.51 2.95
C LYS A 501 1.72 -3.39 1.79
N MET A 502 2.34 -2.80 0.79
CA MET A 502 2.62 -3.45 -0.50
C MET A 502 4.12 -3.66 -0.76
N ASN A 503 4.99 -3.12 0.10
CA ASN A 503 6.43 -3.20 -0.12
C ASN A 503 7.21 -3.31 1.20
N ASN A 504 8.03 -4.36 1.32
CA ASN A 504 8.82 -4.62 2.52
C ASN A 504 9.83 -3.50 2.82
N TYR A 505 10.45 -2.90 1.80
CA TYR A 505 11.36 -1.76 1.98
C TYR A 505 10.62 -0.57 2.58
N TYR A 506 9.48 -0.18 2.01
CA TYR A 506 8.71 0.94 2.52
C TYR A 506 8.09 0.63 3.89
N ALA A 507 7.67 -0.61 4.14
CA ALA A 507 7.18 -1.05 5.45
C ALA A 507 8.21 -0.80 6.56
N ILE A 508 9.44 -1.26 6.36
CA ILE A 508 10.50 -1.10 7.36
C ILE A 508 11.02 0.33 7.42
N TYR A 509 11.10 1.04 6.28
CA TYR A 509 11.39 2.47 6.22
C TYR A 509 10.42 3.25 7.10
N PHE A 510 9.12 3.22 6.78
CA PHE A 510 8.09 3.97 7.50
C PHE A 510 7.99 3.56 8.97
N THR A 511 8.24 2.28 9.29
CA THR A 511 8.27 1.81 10.69
C THR A 511 9.43 2.44 11.46
N ILE A 512 10.66 2.35 10.95
CA ILE A 512 11.85 2.87 11.65
C ILE A 512 11.81 4.39 11.73
N THR A 513 11.57 5.08 10.61
CA THR A 513 11.56 6.54 10.56
C THR A 513 10.32 7.11 11.27
N GLY A 514 9.18 6.42 11.23
CA GLY A 514 7.97 6.79 11.97
C GLY A 514 8.15 6.64 13.48
N LEU A 515 8.72 5.51 13.94
CA LEU A 515 9.07 5.32 15.34
C LEU A 515 10.06 6.38 15.82
N HIS A 516 11.11 6.66 15.04
CA HIS A 516 12.04 7.74 15.35
C HIS A 516 11.33 9.11 15.42
N GLY A 517 10.42 9.41 14.48
CA GLY A 517 9.60 10.62 14.51
C GLY A 517 8.76 10.74 15.78
N LEU A 518 8.16 9.64 16.26
CA LEU A 518 7.44 9.61 17.55
C LEU A 518 8.36 9.93 18.73
N HIS A 519 9.62 9.45 18.70
CA HIS A 519 10.61 9.78 19.72
C HIS A 519 11.00 11.27 19.68
N VAL A 520 11.18 11.85 18.49
CA VAL A 520 11.43 13.29 18.32
C VAL A 520 10.26 14.11 18.89
N ILE A 521 9.02 13.75 18.57
CA ILE A 521 7.82 14.42 19.10
C ILE A 521 7.77 14.31 20.63
N GLY A 522 7.95 13.10 21.17
CA GLY A 522 7.95 12.85 22.61
C GLY A 522 9.02 13.65 23.34
N GLY A 523 10.25 13.67 22.81
CA GLY A 523 11.35 14.48 23.33
C GLY A 523 11.04 15.98 23.28
N ALA A 524 10.48 16.45 22.16
CA ALA A 524 10.18 17.86 21.96
C ALA A 524 9.08 18.33 22.92
N ILE A 525 8.09 17.49 23.21
CA ILE A 525 7.06 17.75 24.23
C ILE A 525 7.70 17.89 25.62
N VAL A 526 8.60 16.98 26.00
CA VAL A 526 9.28 17.02 27.31
C VAL A 526 10.17 18.27 27.43
N LEU A 527 10.95 18.59 26.39
CA LEU A 527 11.79 19.80 26.35
C LEU A 527 10.94 21.08 26.34
N GLY A 528 9.84 21.08 25.59
CA GLY A 528 8.85 22.15 25.59
C GLY A 528 8.22 22.37 26.97
N TYR A 529 7.91 21.29 27.68
CA TYR A 529 7.43 21.39 29.06
C TYR A 529 8.45 22.08 29.97
N TYR A 530 9.75 21.78 29.82
CA TYR A 530 10.81 22.47 30.59
C TYR A 530 10.91 23.95 30.21
N LEU A 531 10.74 24.30 28.94
CA LEU A 531 10.77 25.69 28.47
C LEU A 531 9.60 26.51 29.05
N PHE A 532 8.36 26.02 28.91
CA PHE A 532 7.17 26.79 29.27
C PHE A 532 6.83 26.75 30.76
N PHE A 533 7.05 25.61 31.43
CA PHE A 533 6.67 25.41 32.83
C PHE A 533 7.86 25.35 33.80
N GLY A 534 9.10 25.34 33.29
CA GLY A 534 10.31 25.26 34.12
C GLY A 534 10.61 26.51 34.94
N ARG A 535 10.02 27.68 34.63
CA ARG A 535 10.35 28.95 35.29
C ARG A 535 10.13 28.92 36.79
N LYS A 536 9.00 28.38 37.25
CA LYS A 536 8.69 28.25 38.69
C LYS A 536 9.73 27.37 39.38
N MET A 537 10.11 26.26 38.74
CA MET A 537 11.10 25.33 39.26
C MET A 537 12.49 25.96 39.35
N TYR A 538 12.89 26.70 38.31
CA TYR A 538 14.16 27.44 38.27
C TYR A 538 14.26 28.48 39.40
N LEU A 539 13.18 29.22 39.67
CA LEU A 539 13.16 30.24 40.72
C LEU A 539 13.22 29.63 42.14
N SER A 540 12.60 28.47 42.36
CA SER A 540 12.66 27.78 43.65
C SER A 540 14.01 27.11 43.88
N ASN A 541 14.49 26.32 42.91
CA ASN A 541 15.79 25.68 42.96
C ASN A 541 16.31 25.42 41.53
N PRO A 542 17.30 26.20 41.05
CA PRO A 542 17.86 26.05 39.71
C PRO A 542 18.40 24.64 39.41
N GLU A 543 18.92 23.94 40.41
CA GLU A 543 19.49 22.59 40.26
C GLU A 543 18.44 21.55 39.88
N TRP A 544 17.19 21.73 40.30
CA TRP A 544 16.11 20.81 39.94
C TRP A 544 15.81 20.84 38.46
N LEU A 545 15.75 22.03 37.86
CA LEU A 545 15.52 22.16 36.44
C LEU A 545 16.75 21.70 35.65
N ALA A 546 17.96 22.08 36.10
CA ALA A 546 19.20 21.65 35.45
C ALA A 546 19.32 20.12 35.39
N ASN A 547 19.05 19.42 36.50
CA ASN A 547 19.11 17.96 36.53
C ASN A 547 18.04 17.29 35.64
N ARG A 548 16.85 17.89 35.51
CA ARG A 548 15.79 17.38 34.61
C ARG A 548 16.13 17.62 33.14
N VAL A 549 16.66 18.80 32.81
CA VAL A 549 17.12 19.13 31.47
C VAL A 549 18.30 18.25 31.07
N GLU A 550 19.18 17.89 32.00
CA GLU A 550 20.24 16.89 31.75
C GLU A 550 19.65 15.53 31.37
N VAL A 551 18.69 15.02 32.14
CA VAL A 551 18.04 13.72 31.88
C VAL A 551 17.26 13.74 30.57
N GLY A 552 16.46 14.78 30.31
CA GLY A 552 15.76 14.94 29.04
C GLY A 552 16.71 15.17 27.86
N GLY A 553 17.86 15.81 28.11
CA GLY A 553 18.91 16.01 27.12
C GLY A 553 19.60 14.71 26.74
N LEU A 554 19.88 13.81 27.70
CA LEU A 554 20.40 12.47 27.39
C LEU A 554 19.48 11.69 26.45
N PHE A 555 18.15 11.79 26.65
CA PHE A 555 17.19 11.24 25.70
C PHE A 555 17.27 11.91 24.33
N TRP A 556 17.32 13.24 24.28
CA TRP A 556 17.42 13.99 23.02
C TRP A 556 18.67 13.62 22.21
N HIS A 557 19.84 13.54 22.87
CA HIS A 557 21.09 13.13 22.24
C HIS A 557 21.01 11.70 21.68
N PHE A 558 20.30 10.80 22.36
CA PHE A 558 20.08 9.45 21.85
C PHE A 558 19.19 9.45 20.59
N VAL A 559 18.12 10.24 20.59
CA VAL A 559 17.26 10.39 19.40
C VAL A 559 18.10 10.85 18.20
N ASP A 560 18.95 11.86 18.38
CA ASP A 560 19.87 12.33 17.33
C ASP A 560 20.84 11.23 16.86
N LEU A 561 21.38 10.45 17.80
CA LEU A 561 22.27 9.34 17.50
C LEU A 561 21.58 8.28 16.63
N VAL A 562 20.33 7.92 16.94
CA VAL A 562 19.54 7.00 16.11
C VAL A 562 19.45 7.52 14.67
N TRP A 563 19.22 8.82 14.49
CA TRP A 563 19.14 9.42 13.15
C TRP A 563 20.45 9.31 12.36
N ILE A 564 21.60 9.44 13.03
CA ILE A 564 22.93 9.26 12.42
C ILE A 564 23.10 7.86 11.81
N PHE A 565 22.39 6.84 12.31
CA PHE A 565 22.35 5.50 11.71
C PHE A 565 21.23 5.36 10.67
N VAL A 566 20.04 5.89 10.94
CA VAL A 566 18.90 5.85 10.01
C VAL A 566 19.26 6.49 8.67
N PHE A 567 19.94 7.64 8.69
CA PHE A 567 20.28 8.37 7.47
C PHE A 567 21.17 7.55 6.51
N PRO A 568 22.37 7.06 6.90
CA PRO A 568 23.17 6.22 6.03
C PRO A 568 22.43 4.97 5.56
N ILE A 569 21.66 4.32 6.45
CA ILE A 569 20.97 3.06 6.17
C ILE A 569 19.97 3.15 5.02
N PHE A 570 19.22 4.25 4.95
CA PHE A 570 18.16 4.41 3.95
C PHE A 570 18.52 5.37 2.81
N TYR A 571 19.40 6.35 3.03
CA TYR A 571 19.71 7.38 2.03
C TYR A 571 20.99 7.11 1.25
N LEU A 572 21.98 6.43 1.85
CA LEU A 572 23.28 6.20 1.20
C LEU A 572 23.46 4.76 0.72
N MET A 573 22.92 3.85 1.51
CA MET A 573 22.83 2.42 1.28
C MET A 573 21.66 2.14 0.35
#